data_AF-A0AAT9HIF2-F1
#
_entry.id   AF-A0AAT9HIF2-F1
#
_cell.length_a   1.000
_cell.length_b   1.000
_cell.length_c   1.000
_cell.angle_alpha   90.00
_cell.angle_beta   90.00
_cell.angle_gamma   90.00
#
_symmetry.space_group_name_H-M   'P 1'
#
loop_
_entity.id
_entity.type
_entity.pdbx_description
1 polymer ?
#
loop_
_entity_poly.entity_id
_entity_poly.type
_entity_poly.pdbx_seq_one_letter_code
_entity_poly.pdbx_strand_id
1 'polypeptide(L)' 'MLAPVWVDTGLRPGLAFMTFHFPDEVDTNQLTIEANCPIAGTAEFKASAIRIEKVSTSGPALR' A
#
# COMPACT_ATOMS: atom_id res chain seq x y z
N MET A 1 0.93 9.22 0.72
CA MET A 1 2.02 8.79 -0.19
C MET A 1 1.51 8.76 -1.63
N LEU A 2 2.41 8.79 -2.62
CA LEU A 2 2.10 8.56 -4.04
C LEU A 2 2.79 7.28 -4.50
N ALA A 3 2.14 6.52 -5.37
CA ALA A 3 2.68 5.28 -5.91
C ALA A 3 2.17 5.06 -7.34
N PRO A 4 2.97 4.45 -8.22
CA PRO A 4 2.49 3.99 -9.52
C PRO A 4 1.40 2.92 -9.33
N VAL A 5 0.42 2.90 -10.23
CA VAL A 5 -0.70 1.97 -10.19
C VAL A 5 -0.69 1.09 -11.43
N TRP A 6 -0.84 -0.21 -11.21
CA TRP A 6 -1.12 -1.21 -12.25
C TRP A 6 -2.46 -1.88 -11.96
N VAL A 7 -3.28 -2.09 -13.00
CA VAL A 7 -4.57 -2.78 -12.87
C VAL A 7 -4.40 -4.22 -13.35
N ASP A 8 -4.56 -5.17 -12.43
CA ASP A 8 -4.51 -6.61 -12.71
C ASP A 8 -5.90 -7.23 -12.49
N THR A 9 -6.47 -7.80 -13.55
CA THR A 9 -7.78 -8.45 -13.54
C THR A 9 -7.82 -9.78 -12.78
N GLY A 10 -6.65 -10.36 -12.47
CA GLY A 10 -6.54 -11.56 -11.64
C GLY A 10 -6.68 -11.28 -10.14
N LEU A 11 -6.58 -10.03 -9.71
CA LEU A 11 -6.77 -9.64 -8.32
C LEU A 11 -8.26 -9.67 -7.93
N ARG A 12 -8.52 -10.05 -6.68
CA ARG A 12 -9.86 -9.98 -6.11
C ARG A 12 -10.34 -8.52 -6.08
N PRO A 13 -11.58 -8.21 -6.50
CA PRO A 13 -12.12 -6.86 -6.38
C PRO A 13 -12.03 -6.34 -4.94
N GLY A 14 -11.56 -5.09 -4.78
CA GLY A 14 -11.36 -4.46 -3.47
C GLY A 14 -10.01 -4.79 -2.81
N LEU A 15 -9.15 -5.60 -3.43
CA LEU A 15 -7.80 -5.87 -2.95
C LEU A 15 -6.77 -5.01 -3.70
N ALA A 16 -5.93 -4.33 -2.94
CA ALA A 16 -4.67 -3.78 -3.44
C ALA A 16 -3.51 -4.62 -2.91
N PHE A 17 -2.50 -4.84 -3.75
CA PHE A 17 -1.28 -5.54 -3.36
C PHE A 17 -0.08 -4.62 -3.58
N MET A 18 0.81 -4.54 -2.59
CA MET A 18 2.02 -3.73 -2.63
C MET A 18 3.20 -4.52 -2.05
N THR A 19 4.40 -4.24 -2.55
CA THR A 19 5.64 -4.80 -2.01
C THR A 19 6.35 -3.79 -1.10
N PHE A 20 7.11 -4.27 -0.13
CA PHE A 20 7.91 -3.45 0.80
C PHE A 20 9.41 -3.50 0.47
N HIS A 21 9.81 -4.16 -0.63
CA HIS A 21 11.22 -4.36 -0.96
C HIS A 21 11.95 -3.11 -1.47
N PHE A 22 11.22 -2.07 -1.89
CA PHE A 22 11.77 -0.85 -2.48
C PHE A 22 11.36 0.41 -1.69
N PRO A 23 11.80 0.54 -0.43
CA PRO A 23 11.37 1.64 0.45
C PRO A 23 11.84 3.02 -0.05
N ASP A 24 12.94 3.10 -0.79
CA ASP A 24 13.45 4.35 -1.36
C ASP A 24 12.59 4.90 -2.51
N GLU A 25 11.83 4.02 -3.19
CA GLU A 25 10.88 4.42 -4.23
C GLU A 25 9.51 4.71 -3.63
N VAL A 26 9.01 3.76 -2.82
CA VAL A 26 7.68 3.81 -2.21
C VAL A 26 7.74 3.13 -0.85
N ASP A 27 7.74 3.92 0.22
CA ASP A 27 7.70 3.41 1.60
C ASP A 27 6.29 2.92 1.97
N THR A 28 5.99 1.66 1.64
CA THR A 28 4.68 1.03 1.87
C THR A 28 4.43 0.69 3.32
N ASN A 29 5.47 0.64 4.17
CA ASN A 29 5.31 0.36 5.58
C ASN A 29 4.61 1.52 6.31
N GLN A 30 4.60 2.74 5.75
CA GLN A 30 3.79 3.85 6.31
C GLN A 30 2.29 3.57 6.35
N LEU A 31 1.80 2.64 5.53
CA LEU A 31 0.40 2.23 5.53
C LEU A 31 0.12 1.15 6.60
N THR A 32 1.16 0.54 7.16
CA THR A 32 1.00 -0.55 8.13
C THR A 32 0.70 0.05 9.50
N ILE A 33 -0.34 -0.45 10.15
CA ILE A 33 -0.70 -0.05 11.52
C ILE A 33 0.06 -0.92 12.54
N GLU A 34 0.29 -0.38 13.73
CA GLU A 34 0.85 -1.13 14.87
C GLU A 34 -0.21 -2.01 15.55
N ALA A 35 -0.91 -2.82 14.75
CA ALA A 35 -1.74 -3.88 15.27
C ALA A 35 -0.87 -5.13 15.44
N ASN A 36 -0.94 -5.76 16.60
CA ASN A 36 -0.17 -6.97 16.90
C ASN A 36 -1.13 -8.05 17.39
N CYS A 37 -0.83 -9.30 17.04
CA CYS A 37 -1.56 -10.44 17.59
C CYS A 37 -1.35 -10.50 19.11
N PRO A 38 -2.40 -10.45 19.93
CA PRO A 38 -2.26 -10.40 21.39
C PRO A 38 -1.69 -11.70 21.99
N ILE A 39 -1.71 -12.79 21.23
CA ILE A 39 -1.20 -14.10 21.65
C ILE A 39 0.25 -14.32 21.19
N ALA A 40 0.54 -14.04 19.92
CA ALA A 40 1.85 -14.33 19.32
C ALA A 40 2.82 -13.14 19.33
N GLY A 41 2.35 -11.92 19.61
CA GLY A 41 3.14 -10.69 19.56
C GLY A 41 3.57 -10.26 18.14
N THR A 42 3.30 -11.08 17.13
CA THR A 42 3.63 -10.77 15.73
C THR A 42 2.75 -9.62 15.25
N ALA A 43 3.35 -8.64 14.56
CA ALA A 43 2.60 -7.60 13.86
C ALA A 43 1.54 -8.25 12.95
N GLU A 44 0.38 -7.61 12.87
CA GLU A 44 -0.71 -8.02 11.99
C GLU A 44 -0.16 -8.03 10.56
N PHE A 45 -0.10 -9.23 9.98
CA PHE A 45 0.51 -9.45 8.69
C PHE A 45 -0.36 -8.79 7.61
N LYS A 46 0.12 -7.63 7.13
CA LYS A 46 -0.05 -7.17 5.75
C LYS A 46 -1.49 -6.91 5.31
N ALA A 47 -2.37 -6.51 6.23
CA ALA A 47 -3.68 -6.00 5.90
C ALA A 47 -3.82 -4.59 6.48
N SER A 48 -4.02 -3.61 5.61
CA SER A 48 -4.33 -2.24 6.00
C SER A 48 -5.48 -1.74 5.15
N ALA A 49 -6.45 -1.09 5.80
CA ALA A 49 -7.53 -0.43 5.09
C ALA A 49 -6.97 0.84 4.45
N ILE A 50 -6.99 0.89 3.11
CA ILE A 50 -6.47 2.03 2.36
C ILE A 50 -7.56 2.67 1.52
N ARG A 51 -7.36 3.95 1.20
CA ARG A 51 -8.18 4.69 0.23
C ARG A 51 -7.28 5.17 -0.90
N ILE A 52 -7.64 4.80 -2.14
CA ILE A 52 -6.91 5.18 -3.33
C ILE A 52 -7.59 6.40 -3.95
N GLU A 53 -6.82 7.45 -4.19
CA GLU A 53 -7.25 8.62 -4.95
C GLU A 53 -6.37 8.78 -6.19
N LYS A 54 -7.00 9.10 -7.33
CA LYS A 54 -6.25 9.42 -8.55
C LYS A 54 -5.62 10.80 -8.39
N VAL A 55 -4.32 10.90 -8.70
CA VAL A 55 -3.62 12.19 -8.72
C VAL A 55 -4.21 13.07 -9.82
N SER A 56 -4.59 14.31 -9.48
CA SER A 56 -5.02 15.29 -10.48
C SER A 56 -3.84 15.72 -11.33
N THR A 57 -4.06 15.86 -12.64
CA THR A 57 -3.02 16.21 -13.65
C THR A 57 -2.40 17.61 -13.47
N SER A 58 -2.75 18.33 -12.41
CA SER A 58 -2.17 19.62 -12.01
C SER A 58 -0.90 19.48 -11.15
N GLY A 59 -0.52 18.27 -10.76
CA GLY A 59 0.73 17.97 -10.05
C GLY A 59 1.87 17.58 -10.99
N PRO A 60 3.14 17.74 -10.60
CA PRO A 60 4.28 17.38 -11.43
C PRO A 60 4.21 15.87 -11.77
N ALA A 61 4.48 15.54 -13.04
CA ALA A 61 4.59 14.16 -13.46
C ALA A 61 5.74 13.49 -12.68
N LEU A 62 5.40 12.48 -11.88
CA LEU A 62 6.40 11.63 -11.23
C LEU A 62 7.06 10.76 -12.31
N ARG A 63 8.38 10.89 -12.43
CA ARG A 63 9.22 10.07 -13.30
C ARG A 63 9.50 8.72 -12.68
#